data_AF-A0A6L8F2T4-F1
#
_entry.id   AF-A0A6L8F2T4-F1
#
_cell.length_a   1.000
_cell.length_b   1.000
_cell.length_c   1.000
_cell.angle_alpha   90.00
_cell.angle_beta   90.00
_cell.angle_gamma   90.00
#
_symmetry.space_group_name_H-M   'P 1'
#
loop_
_entity.id
_entity.type
_entity.pdbx_description
1 polymer ?
#
loop_
_entity_poly.entity_id
_entity_poly.type
_entity_poly.pdbx_seq_one_letter_code
_entity_poly.pdbx_strand_id
1 'polypeptide(L)' 'MENAKNSIKDPTSAEAYIDRGNELHDQGDYQAALSDYDEAIRLNPKYVRAYNNR' A
#
# COMPACT_ATOMS: atom_id res chain seq x y z
N MET A 1 8.11 -27.97 -5.66
CA MET A 1 8.03 -27.12 -6.87
C MET A 1 8.46 -25.73 -6.45
N GLU A 2 9.72 -25.44 -6.70
CA GLU A 2 10.39 -24.17 -6.46
C GLU A 2 10.06 -23.22 -7.62
N ASN A 3 10.12 -21.91 -7.36
CA ASN A 3 10.13 -20.81 -8.33
C ASN A 3 8.81 -20.40 -9.03
N ALA A 4 8.07 -19.52 -8.36
CA ALA A 4 7.56 -18.30 -9.00
C ALA A 4 7.45 -17.15 -7.97
N LYS A 5 8.60 -16.78 -7.38
CA LYS A 5 8.81 -15.38 -6.98
C LYS A 5 9.02 -14.58 -8.26
N ASN A 6 7.96 -14.28 -9.01
CA ASN A 6 7.95 -13.09 -9.85
C ASN A 6 6.56 -12.79 -10.42
N SER A 7 6.24 -11.50 -10.38
CA SER A 7 5.38 -10.82 -11.36
C SER A 7 3.92 -11.28 -11.28
N ILE A 8 3.04 -10.61 -10.56
CA ILE A 8 2.67 -9.21 -10.75
C ILE A 8 2.22 -8.73 -9.37
N LYS A 9 2.93 -7.77 -8.76
CA LYS A 9 2.28 -6.90 -7.77
C LYS A 9 1.12 -6.30 -8.53
N ASP A 10 -0.10 -6.76 -8.29
CA ASP A 10 -1.26 -6.10 -8.84
C ASP A 10 -1.13 -4.63 -8.42
N PRO A 11 -0.96 -3.67 -9.34
CA PRO A 11 -0.70 -2.28 -8.97
C PRO A 11 -1.87 -1.67 -8.17
N THR A 12 -2.95 -2.43 -8.06
CA THR A 12 -4.16 -2.14 -7.28
C THR A 12 -4.27 -2.97 -5.99
N SER A 13 -3.25 -3.71 -5.55
CA SER A 13 -3.29 -4.44 -4.28
C SER A 13 -3.13 -3.50 -3.08
N ALA A 14 -3.69 -3.87 -1.92
CA ALA A 14 -3.52 -3.09 -0.68
C ALA A 14 -2.04 -2.88 -0.30
N GLU A 15 -1.15 -3.80 -0.70
CA GLU A 15 0.29 -3.68 -0.50
C GLU A 15 0.91 -2.61 -1.42
N ALA A 16 0.46 -2.53 -2.68
CA ALA A 16 0.94 -1.53 -3.63
C ALA A 16 0.58 -0.11 -3.18
N TYR A 17 -0.64 0.09 -2.68
CA TYR A 17 -1.07 1.36 -2.11
C TYR A 17 -0.27 1.72 -0.84
N ILE A 18 0.05 0.74 0.02
CA ILE A 18 0.88 0.99 1.20
C ILE A 18 2.30 1.43 0.83
N ASP A 19 2.92 0.75 -0.12
CA ASP A 19 4.28 1.07 -0.51
C ASP A 19 4.36 2.46 -1.16
N ARG A 20 3.38 2.81 -2.01
CA ARG A 20 3.29 4.15 -2.61
C ARG A 20 2.96 5.22 -1.57
N GLY A 21 2.07 4.95 -0.63
CA GLY A 21 1.76 5.85 0.47
C GLY A 21 3.00 6.17 1.33
N ASN A 22 3.86 5.17 1.59
CA ASN A 22 5.11 5.39 2.31
C ASN A 22 6.07 6.29 1.51
N GLU A 23 6.22 6.05 0.21
CA GLU A 23 7.06 6.91 -0.66
C GLU A 23 6.56 8.36 -0.68
N LEU A 24 5.25 8.57 -0.76
CA LEU A 24 4.62 9.90 -0.72
C LEU A 24 4.81 10.58 0.64
N HIS A 25 4.68 9.82 1.73
CA HIS A 25 4.93 10.31 3.08
C HIS A 25 6.40 10.76 3.23
N ASP A 26 7.35 9.97 2.74
CA ASP A 26 8.78 10.31 2.76
C ASP A 26 9.11 11.55 1.90
N GLN A 27 8.33 11.80 0.86
CA GLN A 27 8.39 13.02 0.04
C GLN A 27 7.70 14.24 0.69
N GLY A 28 6.99 14.04 1.80
CA GLY A 28 6.21 15.07 2.48
C GLY A 28 4.83 15.34 1.87
N ASP A 29 4.40 14.55 0.90
CA ASP A 29 3.04 14.61 0.34
C ASP A 29 2.08 13.76 1.16
N TYR A 30 1.83 14.24 2.39
CA TYR A 30 1.03 13.51 3.38
C TYR A 30 -0.43 13.32 2.94
N GLN A 31 -0.99 14.24 2.15
CA GLN A 31 -2.38 14.12 1.68
C GLN A 31 -2.53 13.01 0.64
N ALA A 32 -1.58 12.90 -0.29
CA ALA A 32 -1.55 11.80 -1.24
C ALA A 32 -1.28 10.47 -0.52
N ALA A 33 -0.37 10.44 0.46
CA ALA A 33 -0.09 9.26 1.27
C ALA A 33 -1.33 8.73 2.02
N LEU A 34 -2.07 9.63 2.67
CA LEU A 34 -3.32 9.28 3.38
C LEU A 34 -4.36 8.67 2.44
N SER A 35 -4.50 9.22 1.23
CA SER A 35 -5.43 8.70 0.22
C SER A 35 -5.08 7.27 -0.19
N ASP A 36 -3.78 6.98 -0.31
CA ASP A 36 -3.31 5.62 -0.62
C ASP A 36 -3.52 4.66 0.55
N TYR A 37 -3.29 5.08 1.80
CA TYR A 37 -3.59 4.25 2.96
C TYR A 37 -5.09 3.95 3.10
N ASP A 38 -5.95 4.93 2.83
CA ASP A 38 -7.40 4.74 2.80
C ASP A 38 -7.82 3.71 1.73
N GLU A 39 -7.20 3.75 0.56
CA GLU A 39 -7.47 2.78 -0.51
C GLU A 39 -6.96 1.37 -0.16
N ALA A 40 -5.80 1.27 0.50
CA ALA A 40 -5.31 0.00 1.04
C ALA A 40 -6.28 -0.60 2.08
N ILE A 41 -6.86 0.24 2.94
CA ILE A 41 -7.89 -0.16 3.92
C ILE A 41 -9.17 -0.60 3.20
N ARG A 42 -9.61 0.12 2.16
CA ARG A 42 -10.80 -0.22 1.39
C ARG A 42 -10.69 -1.59 0.73
N LEU A 43 -9.50 -1.92 0.22
CA LEU A 43 -9.22 -3.19 -0.45
C LEU A 43 -9.00 -4.34 0.52
N ASN A 44 -8.33 -4.08 1.64
CA ASN A 44 -8.14 -5.06 2.70
C ASN A 44 -8.30 -4.40 4.09
N PRO A 45 -9.52 -4.39 4.65
CA PRO A 45 -9.79 -3.77 5.94
C PRO A 45 -9.15 -4.52 7.12
N LYS A 46 -8.53 -5.67 6.89
CA LYS A 46 -7.76 -6.41 7.90
C LYS A 46 -6.26 -6.12 7.80
N TYR A 47 -5.83 -5.26 6.88
CA TYR A 47 -4.41 -4.96 6.69
C TYR A 47 -3.92 -3.95 7.73
N VAL A 48 -3.53 -4.48 8.89
CA VAL A 48 -3.11 -3.69 10.08
C VAL A 48 -2.04 -2.65 9.76
N ARG A 49 -1.14 -2.92 8.80
CA ARG A 49 -0.09 -1.98 8.38
C ARG A 49 -0.66 -0.67 7.80
N ALA A 50 -1.84 -0.72 7.15
CA ALA A 50 -2.46 0.48 6.60
C ALA A 50 -3.04 1.41 7.65
N TYR A 51 -3.51 0.87 8.77
CA TYR A 51 -3.96 1.68 9.89
C TYR A 51 -2.81 2.32 10.68
N ASN A 52 -1.63 1.70 10.69
CA ASN A 52 -0.47 2.25 11.39
C ASN A 52 0.19 3.42 10.64
N ASN A 53 0.02 3.47 9.32
CA ASN A 53 0.67 4.47 8.47
C ASN A 53 -0.25 5.66 8.14
N ARG A 54 -1.56 5.52 8.37
CA ARG A 54 -2.57 6.58 8.24
C ARG A 54 -2.54 7.53 9.43
#